data_AF-A0A6V7LAY3-F1
#
_entry.id   AF-A0A6V7LAY3-F1
#
_cell.length_a   1.000
_cell.length_b   1.000
_cell.length_c   1.000
_cell.angle_alpha   90.00
_cell.angle_beta   90.00
_cell.angle_gamma   90.00
#
_symmetry.space_group_name_H-M   'P 1'
#
loop_
_entity.id
_entity.type
_entity.pdbx_description
1 polymer ?
#
loop_
_entity_poly.entity_id
_entity_poly.type
_entity_poly.pdbx_seq_one_letter_code
_entity_poly.pdbx_strand_id
1 'polypeptide(L)'
;KVIIWKELGEWTKIYEYTSHDSSVNSVAWAPHEFGLILACGSSDGSISILTNNGDAWDAQKISNAHTIGCNAVSWCPVVESSIDAASQKGGSVKRLATGGCDNLVKIWKEEGDRWTEEHKLEAHSDW
;
A
#
# COMPACT_ATOMS: atom_id res chain seq x y z
N LYS A 1 -5.18 -7.86 12.14
CA LYS A 1 -6.01 -6.64 12.33
C LYS A 1 -5.15 -5.41 12.12
N VAL A 2 -5.71 -4.33 11.58
CA VAL A 2 -5.08 -3.01 11.49
C VAL A 2 -5.97 -2.02 12.21
N ILE A 3 -5.41 -1.20 13.10
CA ILE A 3 -6.16 -0.22 13.89
C ILE A 3 -5.53 1.14 13.67
N ILE A 4 -6.36 2.13 13.30
CA ILE A 4 -5.91 3.50 13.07
C ILE A 4 -6.41 4.35 14.23
N TRP A 5 -5.47 5.10 14.81
CA TRP A 5 -5.70 5.98 15.95
C TRP A 5 -5.46 7.42 15.53
N LYS A 6 -6.24 8.34 16.09
CA LYS A 6 -6.08 9.78 15.93
C LYS A 6 -5.88 10.41 17.30
N GLU A 7 -4.90 11.28 17.41
CA GLU A 7 -4.65 12.06 18.61
C GLU A 7 -5.44 13.38 18.53
N LEU A 8 -6.33 13.60 19.51
CA LEU A 8 -7.11 14.83 19.68
C LEU A 8 -7.07 15.24 21.16
N GLY A 9 -5.87 15.34 21.73
CA GLY A 9 -5.64 15.44 23.18
C GLY A 9 -5.59 14.08 23.86
N GLU A 10 -6.41 13.12 23.41
CA GLU A 10 -6.32 11.70 23.73
C GLU A 10 -6.30 10.84 22.46
N TRP A 11 -5.75 9.64 22.55
CA TRP A 11 -5.72 8.67 21.45
C TRP A 11 -7.08 8.00 21.29
N THR A 12 -7.75 8.26 20.19
CA THR A 12 -9.05 7.65 19.86
C THR A 12 -8.91 6.71 18.69
N LYS A 13 -9.48 5.50 18.80
CA LYS A 13 -9.59 4.57 17.68
C LYS A 13 -10.59 5.12 16.66
N ILE A 14 -10.12 5.43 15.45
CA ILE A 14 -10.96 5.99 14.37
C ILE A 14 -11.33 4.95 13.30
N TYR A 15 -10.58 3.85 13.21
CA TYR A 15 -10.87 2.78 12.25
C TYR A 15 -10.26 1.45 12.70
N GLU A 16 -10.92 0.34 12.34
CA GLU A 16 -10.45 -1.02 12.55
C GLU A 16 -10.72 -1.85 11.29
N TYR A 17 -9.67 -2.45 10.73
CA TYR A 17 -9.72 -3.35 9.59
C TYR A 17 -9.34 -4.77 10.00
N THR A 18 -10.23 -5.73 9.73
CA THR A 18 -10.14 -7.11 10.25
C THR A 18 -10.11 -8.18 9.17
N SER A 19 -9.98 -7.82 7.89
CA SER A 19 -10.06 -8.79 6.78
C SER A 19 -8.75 -9.53 6.47
N HIS A 20 -7.70 -9.36 7.28
CA HIS A 20 -6.48 -10.16 7.17
C HIS A 20 -6.60 -11.46 7.97
N ASP A 21 -6.21 -12.57 7.37
CA ASP A 21 -6.35 -13.92 7.92
C ASP A 21 -5.12 -14.35 8.74
N SER A 22 -4.08 -13.49 8.78
CA SER A 22 -2.83 -13.71 9.49
C SER A 22 -2.23 -12.40 10.00
N SER A 23 -1.01 -12.46 10.51
CA SER A 23 -0.26 -11.32 11.04
C SER A 23 -0.03 -10.25 9.98
N VAL A 24 -0.21 -8.98 10.36
CA VAL A 24 0.19 -7.83 9.54
C VAL A 24 1.62 -7.48 9.95
N ASN A 25 2.56 -7.61 9.01
CA ASN A 25 3.99 -7.51 9.30
C ASN A 25 4.54 -6.10 9.09
N SER A 26 3.91 -5.33 8.19
CA SER A 26 4.37 -3.99 7.84
C SER A 26 3.20 -3.11 7.45
N VAL A 27 3.29 -1.83 7.81
CA VAL A 27 2.34 -0.79 7.42
C VAL A 27 3.11 0.48 7.02
N ALA A 28 2.62 1.20 6.03
CA ALA A 28 3.21 2.47 5.61
C ALA A 28 2.13 3.44 5.13
N TRP A 29 2.15 4.66 5.67
CA TRP A 29 1.33 5.75 5.15
C TRP A 29 1.87 6.20 3.79
N ALA A 30 0.96 6.47 2.86
CA ALA A 30 1.31 7.08 1.58
C ALA A 30 1.79 8.53 1.78
N PRO A 31 2.54 9.09 0.83
CA PRO A 31 2.75 10.53 0.74
C PRO A 31 1.43 11.30 0.86
N HIS A 32 1.43 12.35 1.69
CA HIS A 32 0.23 13.12 2.02
C HIS A 32 -0.46 13.77 0.81
N GLU A 33 0.27 14.01 -0.26
CA GLU A 33 -0.22 14.53 -1.54
C GLU A 33 -1.17 13.55 -2.23
N PHE A 34 -1.10 12.25 -1.89
CA PHE A 34 -2.06 11.24 -2.35
C PHE A 34 -3.31 11.15 -1.47
N GLY A 35 -3.37 11.91 -0.38
CA GLY A 35 -4.43 11.83 0.63
C GLY A 35 -4.09 10.88 1.78
N LEU A 36 -5.10 10.55 2.60
CA LEU A 36 -4.93 9.71 3.79
C LEU A 36 -5.07 8.23 3.41
N ILE A 37 -3.95 7.61 3.04
CA ILE A 37 -3.89 6.23 2.55
C ILE A 37 -2.86 5.43 3.36
N LEU A 38 -3.23 4.23 3.81
CA LEU A 38 -2.37 3.28 4.52
C LEU A 38 -2.24 1.99 3.72
N ALA A 39 -1.01 1.59 3.40
CA ALA A 39 -0.71 0.24 2.89
C ALA A 39 -0.36 -0.69 4.04
N CYS A 40 -0.81 -1.96 3.96
CA CYS A 40 -0.50 -3.00 4.94
C CYS A 40 -0.10 -4.29 4.22
N GLY A 41 1.00 -4.92 4.63
CA GLY A 41 1.44 -6.23 4.16
C GLY A 41 1.20 -7.32 5.22
N SER A 42 0.63 -8.45 4.81
CA SER A 42 0.23 -9.54 5.71
C SER A 42 0.86 -10.89 5.35
N SER A 43 1.09 -11.71 6.37
CA SER A 43 1.51 -13.12 6.24
C SER A 43 0.47 -13.99 5.53
N ASP A 44 -0.77 -13.51 5.34
CA ASP A 44 -1.78 -14.19 4.50
C ASP A 44 -1.49 -14.06 2.99
N GLY A 45 -0.38 -13.41 2.64
CA GLY A 45 0.04 -13.22 1.26
C GLY A 45 -0.62 -12.05 0.55
N SER A 46 -1.43 -11.26 1.25
CA SER A 46 -2.13 -10.09 0.68
C SER A 46 -1.51 -8.77 1.11
N ILE A 47 -1.82 -7.75 0.31
CA ILE A 47 -1.63 -6.34 0.65
C ILE A 47 -3.02 -5.73 0.81
N SER A 48 -3.23 -4.84 1.78
CA SER A 48 -4.42 -4.01 1.83
C SER A 48 -4.07 -2.52 1.72
N ILE A 49 -4.91 -1.78 0.99
CA ILE A 49 -4.84 -0.33 0.84
C ILE A 49 -6.10 0.26 1.46
N LEU A 50 -5.90 1.02 2.54
CA LEU A 50 -6.97 1.64 3.32
C LEU A 50 -6.97 3.14 3.03
N THR A 51 -8.03 3.66 2.43
CA THR A 51 -8.14 5.06 2.01
C THR A 51 -9.24 5.73 2.79
N ASN A 52 -8.95 6.88 3.40
CA ASN A 52 -9.97 7.74 3.97
C ASN A 52 -10.31 8.88 3.01
N ASN A 53 -11.57 8.98 2.62
CA ASN A 53 -12.06 9.98 1.68
C ASN A 53 -12.67 11.22 2.36
N GLY A 54 -12.48 11.37 3.68
CA GLY A 54 -13.04 12.43 4.51
C GLY A 54 -14.26 11.98 5.32
N ASP A 55 -15.14 11.17 4.71
CA ASP A 55 -16.39 10.71 5.33
C ASP A 55 -16.33 9.24 5.76
N ALA A 56 -15.60 8.41 5.01
CA ALA A 56 -15.52 6.97 5.20
C ALA A 56 -14.12 6.42 4.93
N TRP A 57 -13.90 5.20 5.40
CA TRP A 57 -12.73 4.38 5.07
C TRP A 57 -13.12 3.32 4.05
N ASP A 58 -12.44 3.35 2.90
CA ASP A 58 -12.52 2.34 1.86
C ASP A 58 -11.31 1.41 1.96
N ALA A 59 -11.52 0.13 1.69
CA ALA A 59 -10.47 -0.88 1.77
C ALA A 59 -10.39 -1.70 0.48
N GLN A 60 -9.21 -1.76 -0.12
CA GLN A 60 -8.90 -2.64 -1.24
C GLN A 60 -7.91 -3.71 -0.80
N LYS A 61 -8.26 -4.99 -0.98
CA LYS A 61 -7.37 -6.13 -0.68
C LYS A 61 -6.82 -6.71 -1.98
N ILE A 62 -5.51 -6.69 -2.13
CA ILE A 62 -4.77 -7.33 -3.22
C ILE A 62 -4.40 -8.74 -2.73
N SER A 63 -5.21 -9.72 -3.09
CA SER A 63 -4.99 -11.12 -2.74
C SER A 63 -3.84 -11.74 -3.55
N ASN A 64 -3.13 -12.72 -2.97
CA ASN A 64 -2.03 -13.43 -3.61
C ASN A 64 -0.91 -12.49 -4.12
N ALA A 65 -0.66 -11.40 -3.40
CA ALA A 65 0.45 -10.51 -3.67
C ALA A 65 1.79 -11.26 -3.51
N HIS A 66 1.92 -12.07 -2.45
CA HIS A 66 3.05 -12.95 -2.20
C HIS A 66 2.56 -14.34 -1.77
N THR A 67 3.15 -15.41 -2.30
CA THR A 67 2.63 -16.78 -2.08
C THR A 67 2.92 -17.35 -0.70
N ILE A 68 3.95 -16.84 -0.02
CA ILE A 68 4.42 -17.32 1.30
C ILE A 68 4.26 -16.22 2.39
N GLY A 69 3.65 -15.08 2.04
CA GLY A 69 3.43 -13.95 2.95
C GLY A 69 4.18 -12.69 2.54
N CYS A 70 3.59 -11.54 2.86
CA CYS A 70 4.16 -10.21 2.62
C CYS A 70 4.79 -9.67 3.91
N ASN A 71 6.06 -9.30 3.86
CA ASN A 71 6.85 -8.87 5.02
C ASN A 71 7.05 -7.36 5.09
N ALA A 72 7.14 -6.69 3.94
CA ALA A 72 7.46 -5.27 3.87
C ALA A 72 6.58 -4.55 2.84
N VAL A 73 6.21 -3.31 3.15
CA VAL A 73 5.57 -2.38 2.21
C VAL A 73 6.27 -1.02 2.29
N SER A 74 6.45 -0.35 1.15
CA SER A 74 7.01 1.00 1.07
C SER A 74 6.43 1.77 -0.10
N TRP A 75 6.08 3.04 0.11
CA TRP A 75 5.51 3.88 -0.95
C TRP A 75 6.59 4.54 -1.80
N CYS A 76 6.33 4.64 -3.10
CA CYS A 76 7.08 5.53 -3.96
C CYS A 76 6.75 6.99 -3.56
N PRO A 77 7.74 7.88 -3.44
CA PRO A 77 7.47 9.29 -3.23
C PRO A 77 6.68 9.88 -4.39
N VAL A 78 6.02 11.00 -4.16
CA VAL A 78 5.37 11.75 -5.23
C VAL A 78 6.46 12.30 -6.14
N VAL A 79 6.55 11.76 -7.35
CA VAL A 79 7.39 12.33 -8.40
C VAL A 79 6.53 13.29 -9.19
N GLU A 80 6.70 14.59 -8.94
CA GLU A 80 6.19 15.59 -9.87
C GLU A 80 6.94 15.43 -11.20
N SER A 81 6.21 15.24 -12.29
CA SER A 81 6.80 15.17 -13.63
C SER A 81 7.44 16.52 -13.96
N SER A 82 8.71 16.66 -13.65
CA SER A 82 9.52 17.83 -13.94
C SER A 82 10.25 17.60 -15.25
N ILE A 83 9.64 17.99 -16.39
CA ILE A 83 10.31 18.73 -17.49
C ILE A 83 9.37 19.18 -18.62
N ASP A 84 8.20 18.55 -18.86
CA ASP A 84 7.33 18.93 -19.98
C ASP A 84 5.89 19.19 -19.56
N ALA A 85 5.62 20.44 -19.16
CA ALA A 85 4.29 20.93 -18.78
C ALA A 85 3.20 20.85 -19.88
N ALA A 86 3.52 20.29 -21.06
CA ALA A 86 2.62 20.21 -22.21
C ALA A 86 1.93 18.85 -22.39
N SER A 87 2.31 17.79 -21.66
CA SER A 87 1.75 16.43 -21.84
C SER A 87 1.02 15.85 -20.63
N GLN A 88 1.01 16.54 -19.48
CA GLN A 88 0.50 15.99 -18.22
C GLN A 88 -0.99 16.25 -18.01
N LYS A 89 -1.84 15.42 -18.63
CA LYS A 89 -3.23 15.19 -18.19
C LYS A 89 -3.38 13.99 -17.25
N GLY A 90 -2.27 13.40 -16.79
CA GLY A 90 -2.27 12.32 -15.81
C GLY A 90 -1.84 12.86 -14.44
N GLY A 91 -2.67 12.68 -13.42
CA GLY A 91 -2.27 12.95 -12.04
C GLY A 91 -1.04 12.11 -11.63
N SER A 92 -0.48 12.41 -10.46
CA SER A 92 0.63 11.63 -9.90
C SER A 92 0.22 10.15 -9.73
N VAL A 93 0.99 9.26 -10.36
CA VAL A 93 0.73 7.82 -10.33
C VAL A 93 1.22 7.25 -9.01
N LYS A 94 0.33 6.60 -8.25
CA LYS A 94 0.68 5.92 -7.01
C LYS A 94 1.41 4.62 -7.30
N ARG A 95 2.54 4.41 -6.63
CA ARG A 95 3.31 3.16 -6.65
C ARG A 95 3.74 2.77 -5.26
N LEU A 96 3.86 1.48 -5.03
CA LEU A 96 4.45 0.93 -3.81
C LEU A 96 5.28 -0.32 -4.14
N ALA A 97 6.31 -0.56 -3.34
CA ALA A 97 7.12 -1.76 -3.37
C ALA A 97 6.74 -2.68 -2.20
N THR A 98 6.70 -3.98 -2.45
CA THR A 98 6.51 -5.01 -1.41
C THR A 98 7.58 -6.08 -1.48
N GLY A 99 7.94 -6.63 -0.33
CA GLY A 99 8.83 -7.80 -0.22
C GLY A 99 8.14 -8.92 0.54
N GLY A 100 8.34 -10.17 0.13
CA GLY A 100 7.71 -11.33 0.73
C GLY A 100 8.63 -12.52 0.96
N CYS A 101 8.14 -13.48 1.73
CA CYS A 101 8.83 -14.75 2.02
C CYS A 101 8.99 -15.65 0.77
N ASP A 102 8.41 -15.26 -0.36
CA ASP A 102 8.58 -15.91 -1.65
C ASP A 102 9.84 -15.45 -2.41
N ASN A 103 10.71 -14.70 -1.73
CA ASN A 103 11.95 -14.11 -2.25
C ASN A 103 11.72 -13.06 -3.35
N LEU A 104 10.47 -12.60 -3.51
CA LEU A 104 10.11 -11.61 -4.51
C LEU A 104 10.08 -10.21 -3.90
N VAL A 105 10.58 -9.25 -4.67
CA VAL A 105 10.19 -7.85 -4.52
C VAL A 105 9.26 -7.51 -5.67
N LYS A 106 8.11 -6.91 -5.38
CA LYS A 106 7.11 -6.53 -6.39
C LYS A 106 6.85 -5.04 -6.35
N ILE A 107 6.71 -4.43 -7.52
CA ILE A 107 6.29 -3.05 -7.67
C ILE A 107 4.84 -3.06 -8.12
N TRP A 108 4.01 -2.36 -7.38
CA TRP A 108 2.59 -2.21 -7.65
C TRP A 108 2.31 -0.79 -8.10
N LYS A 109 1.40 -0.65 -9.06
CA LYS A 109 0.96 0.62 -9.62
C LYS A 109 -0.56 0.71 -9.57
N GLU A 110 -1.07 1.87 -9.20
CA GLU A 110 -2.50 2.17 -9.31
C GLU A 110 -2.87 2.49 -10.76
N GLU A 111 -3.83 1.77 -11.30
CA GLU A 111 -4.37 1.93 -12.64
C GLU A 111 -5.90 2.00 -12.57
N GLY A 112 -6.43 3.23 -12.59
CA GLY A 112 -7.85 3.49 -12.37
C GLY A 112 -8.24 3.21 -10.93
N ASP A 113 -9.13 2.24 -10.71
CA ASP A 113 -9.60 1.79 -9.40
C ASP A 113 -8.91 0.51 -8.93
N ARG A 114 -7.83 0.07 -9.58
CA ARG A 114 -7.15 -1.20 -9.29
C ARG A 114 -5.66 -1.02 -9.08
N TRP A 115 -5.07 -2.01 -8.42
CA TRP A 115 -3.63 -2.16 -8.28
C TRP A 115 -3.15 -3.30 -9.16
N THR A 116 -2.14 -3.03 -10.00
CA THR A 116 -1.53 -4.00 -10.90
C THR A 116 -0.06 -4.21 -10.54
N GLU A 117 0.42 -5.45 -10.68
CA GLU A 117 1.84 -5.78 -10.55
C GLU A 117 2.56 -5.21 -11.78
N GLU A 118 3.31 -4.12 -11.62
CA GLU A 118 4.09 -3.48 -12.68
C GLU A 118 5.42 -4.21 -12.90
N HIS A 119 6.06 -4.64 -11.81
CA HIS A 119 7.30 -5.41 -11.86
C HIS A 119 7.36 -6.51 -10.81
N LYS A 120 8.06 -7.59 -11.17
CA LYS A 120 8.48 -8.67 -10.30
C LYS A 120 9.99 -8.80 -10.37
N LEU A 121 10.65 -8.68 -9.22
CA LEU A 121 12.10 -8.71 -9.08
C LEU A 121 12.49 -9.98 -8.35
N GLU A 122 13.25 -10.84 -9.03
CA GLU A 122 13.60 -12.21 -8.61
C GLU A 122 15.11 -12.34 -8.37
N ALA A 123 15.68 -11.46 -7.55
CA ALA A 123 17.11 -11.44 -7.27
C ALA A 123 17.49 -12.09 -5.92
N HIS A 124 16.54 -12.19 -5.00
CA HIS A 124 16.78 -12.77 -3.68
C HIS A 124 16.59 -14.29 -3.72
N SER A 125 17.39 -15.01 -2.94
CA SER A 125 17.31 -16.46 -2.79
C SER A 125 16.90 -16.90 -1.39
N ASP A 126 16.72 -15.95 -0.47
CA ASP A 126 16.32 -16.14 0.93
C ASP A 126 15.46 -14.94 1.39
N TRP A 127 14.75 -15.09 2.51
CA TRP A 127 13.67 -14.20 2.98
C TRP A 127 14.11 -13.04 3.89
#